data_AF-A0A1F8DVB6-F1
#
_entry.id   AF-A0A1F8DVB6-F1
#
_cell.length_a   1.000
_cell.length_b   1.000
_cell.length_c   1.000
_cell.angle_alpha   90.00
_cell.angle_beta   90.00
_cell.angle_gamma   90.00
#
_symmetry.space_group_name_H-M   'P 1'
#
loop_
_entity.id
_entity.type
_entity.pdbx_description
1 polymer ?
#
loop_
_entity_poly.entity_id
_entity_poly.type
_entity_poly.pdbx_seq_one_letter_code
_entity_poly.pdbx_strand_id
1 'polypeptide(L)'
;MIRKELFKLLGIFIAGIVIVLAISRLNLLDELIRLLSGAGVFGPMISGIFFVFTITVATGASLLTALSETYPISYVAIWGGFGAAIGDVLFFHVIRRIRRAFIRTSDEHVIASPQHIFKRIEHSPLGRFLLPIVGAVIIASPLPDELGIALLGLSKMNRFYFFLLSYTLNTIGIYLLLLGISLLT
;
A
#
# COMPACT_ATOMS: atom_id res chain seq x y z
N MET A 1 -26.82 -4.00 2.54
CA MET A 1 -25.86 -3.30 3.43
C MET A 1 -24.43 -3.31 2.87
N ILE A 2 -23.94 -4.43 2.33
CA ILE A 2 -22.57 -4.62 1.80
C ILE A 2 -22.19 -3.68 0.63
N ARG A 3 -23.11 -3.43 -0.31
CA ARG A 3 -22.87 -2.52 -1.45
C ARG A 3 -22.42 -1.13 -0.98
N LYS A 4 -22.98 -0.59 0.11
CA LYS A 4 -22.61 0.74 0.64
C LYS A 4 -21.17 0.78 1.17
N GLU A 5 -20.69 -0.28 1.83
CA GLU A 5 -19.32 -0.35 2.34
C GLU A 5 -18.30 -0.55 1.20
N LEU A 6 -18.66 -1.34 0.17
CA LEU A 6 -17.82 -1.51 -1.01
C LEU A 6 -17.71 -0.21 -1.83
N PHE A 7 -18.82 0.52 -2.01
CA PHE A 7 -18.82 1.84 -2.64
C PHE A 7 -18.02 2.87 -1.83
N LYS A 8 -18.07 2.81 -0.49
CA LYS A 8 -17.21 3.64 0.37
C LYS A 8 -15.72 3.33 0.17
N LEU A 9 -15.34 2.06 0.17
CA LEU A 9 -13.94 1.64 -0.03
C LEU A 9 -13.44 2.00 -1.43
N LEU A 10 -14.26 1.77 -2.46
CA LEU A 10 -13.95 2.17 -3.84
C LEU A 10 -13.83 3.70 -3.96
N GLY A 11 -14.71 4.44 -3.29
CA GLY A 11 -14.64 5.90 -3.21
C GLY A 11 -13.37 6.40 -2.53
N ILE A 12 -12.96 5.77 -1.41
CA ILE A 12 -11.70 6.10 -0.72
C ILE A 12 -10.49 5.80 -1.61
N PHE A 13 -10.51 4.67 -2.34
CA PHE A 13 -9.44 4.28 -3.25
C PHE A 13 -9.31 5.24 -4.44
N ILE A 14 -10.43 5.55 -5.10
CA ILE A 14 -10.48 6.52 -6.20
C ILE A 14 -10.07 7.90 -5.71
N ALA A 15 -10.53 8.32 -4.53
CA ALA A 15 -10.10 9.58 -3.92
C ALA A 15 -8.59 9.59 -3.66
N GLY A 16 -8.00 8.49 -3.17
CA GLY A 16 -6.56 8.36 -3.01
C GLY A 16 -5.80 8.53 -4.32
N ILE A 17 -6.26 7.88 -5.40
CA ILE A 17 -5.67 8.03 -6.75
C ILE A 17 -5.79 9.48 -7.25
N VAL A 18 -6.97 10.09 -7.11
CA VAL A 18 -7.20 11.48 -7.54
C VAL A 18 -6.32 12.45 -6.75
N ILE A 19 -6.19 12.25 -5.43
CA ILE A 19 -5.32 13.05 -4.56
C ILE A 19 -3.85 12.92 -5.01
N VAL A 20 -3.37 11.71 -5.28
CA VAL A 20 -1.99 11.50 -5.74
C VAL A 20 -1.74 12.14 -7.11
N LEU A 21 -2.66 11.97 -8.06
CA LEU A 21 -2.54 12.59 -9.38
C LEU A 21 -2.62 14.11 -9.31
N ALA A 22 -3.44 14.66 -8.40
CA ALA A 22 -3.52 16.09 -8.14
C ALA A 22 -2.21 16.61 -7.54
N ILE A 23 -1.67 15.93 -6.51
CA ILE A 23 -0.39 16.29 -5.87
C ILE A 23 0.77 16.24 -6.88
N SER A 24 0.77 15.27 -7.80
CA SER A 24 1.85 15.10 -8.77
C SER A 24 1.78 16.04 -9.97
N ARG A 25 0.61 16.60 -10.32
CA ARG A 25 0.43 17.45 -11.51
C ARG A 25 0.28 18.93 -11.22
N LEU A 26 -0.16 19.27 -10.02
CA LEU A 26 -0.27 20.64 -9.53
C LEU A 26 0.95 20.85 -8.63
N ASN A 27 1.59 22.02 -8.61
CA ASN A 27 2.78 22.35 -7.78
C ASN A 27 2.65 22.14 -6.25
N LEU A 28 1.63 21.40 -5.81
CA LEU A 28 1.33 20.94 -4.47
C LEU A 28 2.44 20.07 -3.87
N LEU A 29 3.23 19.35 -4.67
CA LEU A 29 4.34 18.57 -4.15
C LEU A 29 5.39 19.50 -3.49
N ASP A 30 5.73 20.61 -4.13
CA ASP A 30 6.68 21.59 -3.58
C ASP A 30 6.14 22.31 -2.34
N GLU A 31 4.82 22.57 -2.31
CA GLU A 31 4.16 23.17 -1.15
C GLU A 31 4.08 22.19 0.02
N LEU A 32 3.80 20.92 -0.26
CA LEU A 32 3.79 19.83 0.71
C LEU A 32 5.19 19.59 1.28
N ILE A 33 6.24 19.62 0.45
CA ILE A 33 7.63 19.58 0.92
C ILE A 33 7.88 20.74 1.88
N ARG A 34 7.56 21.98 1.51
CA ARG A 34 7.78 23.15 2.38
C ARG A 34 7.07 23.02 3.72
N LEU A 35 5.81 22.58 3.72
CA LEU A 35 5.02 22.36 4.93
C LEU A 35 5.63 21.26 5.82
N LEU A 36 6.03 20.14 5.23
CA LEU A 36 6.60 19.01 5.97
C LEU A 36 8.02 19.28 6.47
N SER A 37 8.84 20.02 5.71
CA SER A 37 10.16 20.46 6.14
C SER A 37 10.10 21.42 7.33
N GLY A 38 9.03 22.21 7.46
CA GLY A 38 8.79 23.05 8.65
C GLY A 38 8.19 22.30 9.85
N ALA A 39 7.72 21.06 9.68
CA ALA A 39 6.96 20.32 10.69
C ALA A 39 7.84 19.51 11.67
N GLY A 40 9.17 19.57 11.53
CA GLY A 40 10.10 18.83 12.40
C GLY A 40 9.89 17.33 12.30
N VAL A 41 9.69 16.67 13.45
CA VAL A 41 9.48 15.22 13.55
C VAL A 41 8.29 14.73 12.69
N PHE A 42 7.24 15.55 12.59
CA PHE A 42 6.02 15.15 11.87
C PHE A 42 6.23 15.06 10.36
N GLY A 43 7.19 15.81 9.80
CA GLY A 43 7.52 15.78 8.38
C GLY A 43 7.89 14.36 7.91
N PRO A 44 9.02 13.81 8.38
CA PRO A 44 9.44 12.46 8.05
C PRO A 44 8.38 11.41 8.40
N MET A 45 7.70 11.56 9.54
CA MET A 45 6.68 10.60 9.98
C MET A 45 5.49 10.53 9.01
N ILE A 46 4.97 11.67 8.54
CA ILE A 46 3.89 11.69 7.55
C ILE A 46 4.38 11.14 6.21
N SER A 47 5.58 11.53 5.77
CA SER A 47 6.18 11.02 4.53
C SER A 47 6.38 9.49 4.57
N GLY A 48 6.75 8.95 5.74
CA GLY A 48 6.83 7.52 5.99
C GLY A 48 5.50 6.78 5.85
N ILE A 49 4.38 7.38 6.27
CA ILE A 49 3.04 6.80 6.05
C ILE A 49 2.75 6.69 4.54
N PHE A 50 3.08 7.73 3.76
CA PHE A 50 2.93 7.69 2.30
C PHE A 50 3.85 6.66 1.64
N PHE A 51 5.02 6.39 2.20
CA PHE A 51 5.98 5.44 1.66
C PHE A 51 5.47 3.99 1.64
N VAL A 52 4.53 3.62 2.52
CA VAL A 52 4.04 2.24 2.66
C VAL A 52 3.13 1.79 1.52
N PHE A 53 2.21 2.65 1.06
CA PHE A 53 1.21 2.22 0.09
C PHE A 53 1.78 2.27 -1.33
N THR A 54 1.57 1.21 -2.11
CA THR A 54 2.07 1.07 -3.49
C THR A 54 1.71 2.27 -4.39
N ILE A 55 0.56 2.89 -4.17
CA ILE A 55 0.11 4.05 -4.97
C ILE A 55 0.81 5.34 -4.55
N THR A 56 1.19 5.47 -3.28
CA THR A 56 1.79 6.69 -2.72
C THR A 56 3.30 6.57 -2.49
N VAL A 57 3.90 5.41 -2.75
CA VAL A 57 5.32 5.13 -2.49
C VAL A 57 6.24 6.12 -3.20
N ALA A 58 5.93 6.49 -4.45
CA ALA A 58 6.70 7.48 -5.19
C ALA A 58 6.66 8.84 -4.51
N THR A 59 5.47 9.30 -4.09
CA THR A 59 5.31 10.55 -3.33
C THR A 59 6.04 10.47 -1.98
N GLY A 60 5.87 9.39 -1.23
CA GLY A 60 6.54 9.19 0.06
C GLY A 60 8.06 9.22 -0.06
N ALA A 61 8.61 8.53 -1.06
CA ALA A 61 10.04 8.54 -1.36
C ALA A 61 10.52 9.94 -1.72
N SER A 62 9.83 10.66 -2.63
CA SER A 62 10.18 12.03 -2.99
C SER A 62 10.18 12.98 -1.79
N LEU A 63 9.19 12.86 -0.90
CA LEU A 63 9.10 13.67 0.33
C LEU A 63 10.24 13.33 1.30
N LEU A 64 10.54 12.05 1.52
CA LEU A 64 11.65 11.62 2.39
C LEU A 64 13.00 12.10 1.86
N THR A 65 13.21 12.03 0.55
CA THR A 65 14.43 12.55 -0.11
C THR A 65 14.57 14.05 0.10
N ALA A 66 13.51 14.83 -0.19
CA ALA A 66 13.54 16.27 0.02
C ALA A 66 13.80 16.65 1.50
N LEU A 67 13.23 15.89 2.44
CA LEU A 67 13.48 16.09 3.87
C LEU A 67 14.92 15.74 4.28
N SER A 68 15.57 14.79 3.59
CA SER A 68 16.96 14.42 3.85
C SER A 68 17.99 15.48 3.43
N GLU A 69 17.59 16.44 2.60
CA GLU A 69 18.40 17.63 2.30
C GLU A 69 18.38 18.64 3.47
N THR A 70 17.33 18.62 4.30
CA THR A 70 17.15 19.55 5.43
C THR A 70 17.57 18.93 6.77
N TYR A 71 17.35 17.63 6.93
CA TYR A 71 17.60 16.88 8.17
C TYR A 71 18.61 15.76 7.96
N PRO A 72 19.37 15.35 9.00
CA PRO A 72 20.25 14.19 8.90
C PRO A 72 19.50 12.93 8.44
N ILE A 73 20.10 12.15 7.55
CA ILE A 73 19.50 10.92 6.99
C ILE A 73 19.01 9.97 8.10
N SER A 74 19.78 9.82 9.19
CA SER A 74 19.39 9.00 10.34
C SER A 74 18.12 9.51 11.03
N TYR A 75 17.95 10.83 11.17
CA TYR A 75 16.76 11.44 11.75
C TYR A 75 15.53 11.17 10.88
N VAL A 76 15.66 11.37 9.56
CA VAL A 76 14.58 11.13 8.60
C VAL A 76 14.21 9.65 8.56
N ALA A 77 15.20 8.75 8.59
CA ALA A 77 14.97 7.31 8.59
C ALA A 77 14.28 6.81 9.86
N ILE A 78 14.68 7.30 11.04
CA ILE A 78 14.07 6.91 12.32
C ILE A 78 12.59 7.34 12.36
N TRP A 79 12.32 8.62 12.11
CA TRP A 79 10.95 9.14 12.21
C TRP A 79 10.07 8.73 11.02
N GLY A 80 10.65 8.63 9.83
CA GLY A 80 9.99 8.07 8.65
C GLY A 80 9.68 6.58 8.81
N GLY A 81 10.59 5.81 9.39
CA GLY A 81 10.36 4.40 9.72
C GLY A 81 9.24 4.23 10.75
N PHE A 82 9.14 5.12 11.73
CA PHE A 82 8.03 5.14 12.70
C PHE A 82 6.68 5.41 12.01
N GLY A 83 6.66 6.41 11.12
CA GLY A 83 5.50 6.70 10.27
C GLY A 83 5.09 5.53 9.40
N ALA A 84 6.07 4.88 8.75
CA ALA A 84 5.83 3.71 7.93
C ALA A 84 5.27 2.53 8.74
N ALA A 85 5.77 2.30 9.96
CA ALA A 85 5.19 1.27 10.84
C ALA A 85 3.73 1.55 11.22
N ILE A 86 3.37 2.82 11.44
CA ILE A 86 1.97 3.23 11.61
C ILE A 86 1.18 2.93 10.33
N GLY A 87 1.74 3.28 9.16
CA GLY A 87 1.15 3.00 7.85
C GLY A 87 0.87 1.51 7.63
N ASP A 88 1.83 0.63 7.92
CA ASP A 88 1.69 -0.82 7.83
C ASP A 88 0.60 -1.35 8.76
N VAL A 89 0.51 -0.84 9.99
CA VAL A 89 -0.57 -1.20 10.92
C VAL A 89 -1.93 -0.74 10.37
N LEU A 90 -2.04 0.48 9.84
CA LEU A 90 -3.27 0.97 9.22
C LEU A 90 -3.68 0.12 8.02
N PHE A 91 -2.73 -0.20 7.14
CA PHE A 91 -2.93 -1.05 5.98
C PHE A 91 -3.41 -2.45 6.38
N PHE A 92 -2.77 -3.05 7.37
CA PHE A 92 -3.16 -4.35 7.91
C PHE A 92 -4.62 -4.35 8.43
N HIS A 93 -5.04 -3.27 9.11
CA HIS A 93 -6.42 -3.13 9.58
C HIS A 93 -7.41 -3.02 8.41
N VAL A 94 -7.08 -2.25 7.37
CA VAL A 94 -7.91 -2.08 6.17
C VAL A 94 -8.08 -3.42 5.44
N ILE A 95 -6.98 -4.13 5.16
CA ILE A 95 -7.02 -5.45 4.50
C ILE A 95 -7.84 -6.45 5.32
N ARG A 96 -7.62 -6.52 6.64
CA ARG A 96 -8.37 -7.44 7.51
C ARG A 96 -9.87 -7.14 7.51
N ARG A 97 -10.26 -5.88 7.37
CA ARG A 97 -11.68 -5.48 7.24
C ARG A 97 -12.25 -5.92 5.90
N ILE A 98 -11.53 -5.70 4.81
CA ILE A 98 -11.91 -6.13 3.45
C ILE A 98 -12.10 -7.66 3.45
N ARG A 99 -11.12 -8.42 3.92
CA ARG A 99 -11.18 -9.90 3.99
C ARG A 99 -12.40 -10.41 4.77
N ARG A 100 -12.68 -9.84 5.95
CA ARG A 100 -13.85 -10.22 6.75
C ARG A 100 -15.17 -9.91 6.03
N ALA A 101 -15.22 -8.84 5.25
CA ALA A 101 -16.40 -8.53 4.44
C ALA A 101 -16.61 -9.58 3.34
N PHE A 102 -15.54 -10.01 2.65
CA PHE A 102 -15.60 -11.03 1.59
C PHE A 102 -15.91 -12.44 2.12
N ILE A 103 -15.34 -12.86 3.26
CA ILE A 103 -15.60 -14.19 3.84
C ILE A 103 -17.06 -14.31 4.28
N ARG A 104 -17.61 -13.27 4.94
CA ARG A 104 -19.02 -13.26 5.37
C ARG A 104 -20.02 -13.31 4.21
N THR A 105 -19.61 -12.96 3.00
CA THR A 105 -20.44 -13.05 1.79
C THR A 105 -20.32 -14.40 1.08
N SER A 106 -19.41 -15.29 1.50
CA SER A 106 -19.19 -16.59 0.87
C SER A 106 -19.95 -17.76 1.50
N ASP A 107 -20.71 -17.53 2.58
CA ASP A 107 -21.48 -18.59 3.27
C ASP A 107 -22.87 -18.88 2.64
N GLU A 108 -23.26 -18.22 1.55
CA GLU A 108 -24.52 -18.51 0.85
C GLU A 108 -24.33 -18.86 -0.64
N HIS A 109 -23.60 -19.95 -0.87
CA HIS A 109 -23.45 -20.71 -2.13
C HIS A 109 -22.14 -20.47 -2.89
N VAL A 110 -21.52 -21.61 -3.23
CA VAL A 110 -20.47 -21.82 -4.23
C VAL A 110 -19.03 -21.58 -3.76
N ILE A 111 -18.52 -22.51 -2.95
CA ILE A 111 -17.15 -23.01 -3.17
C ILE A 111 -17.26 -24.04 -4.30
N ALA A 112 -17.37 -23.58 -5.54
CA ALA A 112 -17.09 -24.44 -6.69
C ALA A 112 -15.65 -24.18 -7.10
N SER A 113 -14.86 -25.25 -7.03
CA SER A 113 -13.49 -25.33 -7.52
C SER A 113 -13.31 -24.55 -8.84
N PRO A 114 -12.30 -23.67 -8.97
CA PRO A 114 -12.07 -22.82 -10.16
C PRO A 114 -12.01 -23.59 -11.48
N GLN A 115 -11.74 -24.90 -11.42
CA GLN A 115 -11.40 -25.79 -12.52
C GLN A 115 -12.53 -26.00 -13.54
N HIS A 116 -13.79 -25.76 -13.19
CA HIS A 116 -14.93 -26.02 -14.09
C HIS A 116 -15.40 -24.81 -14.90
N ILE A 117 -15.04 -23.58 -14.51
CA ILE A 117 -15.42 -22.37 -15.25
C ILE A 117 -14.44 -22.08 -16.39
N PHE A 118 -13.15 -22.39 -16.20
CA PHE A 118 -12.10 -22.18 -17.24
C PHE A 118 -12.33 -23.03 -18.50
N LYS A 119 -12.85 -24.26 -18.37
CA LYS A 119 -13.05 -25.17 -19.51
C LYS A 119 -14.11 -24.71 -20.53
N ARG A 120 -14.98 -23.76 -20.19
CA ARG A 120 -16.08 -23.33 -21.08
C ARG A 120 -15.78 -22.05 -21.87
N ILE A 121 -14.77 -21.28 -21.46
CA ILE A 121 -14.46 -19.94 -22.03
C ILE A 121 -13.28 -20.00 -23.02
N GLU A 122 -12.51 -21.09 -23.02
CA GLU A 122 -11.30 -21.29 -23.84
C GLU A 122 -11.55 -21.46 -25.36
N HIS A 123 -12.79 -21.77 -25.76
CA HIS A 123 -13.14 -22.03 -27.15
C HIS A 123 -13.65 -20.82 -27.95
N SER A 124 -13.75 -19.63 -27.34
CA SER A 124 -14.13 -18.39 -28.04
C SER A 124 -12.91 -17.53 -28.38
N PRO A 125 -12.82 -16.95 -29.60
CA PRO A 125 -11.71 -16.07 -29.99
C PRO A 125 -11.60 -14.82 -29.09
N LEU A 126 -12.71 -14.37 -28.50
CA LEU A 126 -12.74 -13.28 -27.52
C LEU A 126 -12.17 -13.69 -26.15
N GLY A 127 -12.38 -14.96 -25.76
CA GLY A 127 -11.91 -15.50 -24.49
C GLY A 127 -10.39 -15.53 -24.39
N ARG A 128 -9.69 -15.95 -25.46
CA ARG A 128 -8.21 -16.01 -25.47
C ARG A 128 -7.52 -14.66 -25.36
N PHE A 129 -8.18 -13.57 -25.78
CA PHE A 129 -7.63 -12.22 -25.69
C PHE A 129 -7.95 -11.54 -24.34
N LEU A 130 -9.13 -11.81 -23.78
CA LEU A 130 -9.57 -11.21 -22.52
C LEU A 130 -9.05 -11.95 -21.28
N LEU A 131 -8.78 -13.27 -21.37
CA LEU A 131 -8.28 -14.07 -20.25
C LEU A 131 -6.90 -13.62 -19.72
N PRO A 132 -5.90 -13.27 -20.55
CA PRO A 132 -4.62 -12.73 -20.07
C PRO A 132 -4.77 -11.37 -19.40
N ILE A 133 -5.70 -10.52 -19.87
CA ILE A 133 -5.96 -9.20 -19.29
C ILE A 133 -6.68 -9.34 -17.95
N VAL A 134 -7.69 -10.21 -17.86
CA VAL A 134 -8.37 -10.53 -16.59
C VAL A 134 -7.41 -11.22 -15.62
N GLY A 135 -6.54 -12.12 -16.11
CA GLY A 135 -5.48 -12.75 -15.31
C GLY A 135 -4.44 -11.75 -14.83
N ALA A 136 -4.01 -10.81 -15.68
CA ALA A 136 -3.12 -9.72 -15.30
C ALA A 136 -3.79 -8.74 -14.34
N VAL A 137 -5.10 -8.48 -14.47
CA VAL A 137 -5.88 -7.68 -13.52
C VAL A 137 -6.11 -8.43 -12.22
N ILE A 138 -6.18 -9.77 -12.22
CA ILE A 138 -6.29 -10.60 -11.00
C ILE A 138 -4.93 -10.69 -10.29
N ILE A 139 -3.84 -10.88 -11.03
CA ILE A 139 -2.45 -10.85 -10.53
C ILE A 139 -2.05 -9.44 -10.07
N ALA A 140 -2.54 -8.41 -10.77
CA ALA A 140 -2.43 -7.01 -10.35
C ALA A 140 -3.53 -6.58 -9.37
N SER A 141 -4.53 -7.44 -9.09
CA SER A 141 -5.50 -7.20 -8.02
C SER A 141 -4.94 -7.80 -6.74
N PRO A 142 -5.03 -7.09 -5.61
CA PRO A 142 -4.56 -7.61 -4.34
C PRO A 142 -5.60 -8.57 -3.78
N LEU A 143 -5.68 -9.79 -4.31
CA LEU A 143 -6.58 -10.84 -3.85
C LEU A 143 -5.79 -12.13 -3.52
N PRO A 144 -6.34 -12.96 -2.63
CA PRO A 144 -5.77 -13.22 -1.32
C PRO A 144 -5.26 -14.65 -1.19
N ASP A 145 -4.45 -15.08 -2.15
CA ASP A 145 -4.03 -16.48 -2.23
C ASP A 145 -2.62 -16.56 -1.65
N GLU A 146 -1.63 -15.90 -2.26
CA GLU A 146 -0.27 -15.82 -1.74
C GLU A 146 -0.14 -14.77 -0.62
N LEU A 147 -0.75 -13.60 -0.81
CA LEU A 147 -0.82 -12.55 0.21
C LEU A 147 -1.70 -12.99 1.38
N GLY A 148 -2.74 -13.79 1.14
CA GLY A 148 -3.58 -14.35 2.20
C GLY A 148 -2.82 -15.34 3.07
N ILE A 149 -2.03 -16.24 2.49
CA ILE A 149 -1.17 -17.18 3.23
C ILE A 149 -0.06 -16.45 3.99
N ALA A 150 0.62 -15.48 3.35
CA ALA A 150 1.63 -14.65 3.99
C ALA A 150 1.04 -13.83 5.16
N LEU A 151 -0.13 -13.23 4.97
CA LEU A 151 -0.85 -12.51 6.01
C LEU A 151 -1.49 -13.41 7.07
N LEU A 152 -1.78 -14.69 6.79
CA LEU A 152 -2.23 -15.65 7.79
C LEU A 152 -1.09 -16.09 8.72
N GLY A 153 0.12 -16.23 8.19
CA GLY A 153 1.35 -16.37 8.98
C GLY A 153 1.60 -15.16 9.88
N LEU A 154 1.47 -13.95 9.33
CA LEU A 154 1.60 -12.69 10.08
C LEU A 154 0.40 -12.39 11.00
N SER A 155 -0.80 -12.93 10.72
CA SER A 155 -2.03 -12.69 11.50
C SER A 155 -1.99 -13.35 12.89
N LYS A 156 -1.13 -14.34 13.10
CA LYS A 156 -0.90 -14.93 14.43
C LYS A 156 0.17 -14.16 15.22
N MET A 157 0.89 -13.24 14.57
CA MET A 157 1.94 -12.45 15.21
C MET A 157 1.32 -11.40 16.12
N ASN A 158 1.91 -11.18 17.30
CA ASN A 158 1.49 -10.10 18.18
C ASN A 158 1.63 -8.77 17.42
N ARG A 159 0.61 -7.90 17.53
CA ARG A 159 0.61 -6.55 16.94
C ARG A 159 1.85 -5.75 17.33
N PHE A 160 2.36 -5.96 18.55
CA PHE A 160 3.59 -5.32 19.01
C PHE A 160 4.84 -5.81 18.24
N TYR A 161 4.99 -7.12 18.04
CA TYR A 161 6.10 -7.68 17.25
C TYR A 161 6.01 -7.27 15.78
N PHE A 162 4.80 -7.21 15.21
CA PHE A 162 4.59 -6.69 13.86
C PHE A 162 5.04 -5.24 13.73
N PHE A 163 4.62 -4.39 14.66
CA PHE A 163 5.02 -2.99 14.67
C PHE A 163 6.54 -2.84 14.79
N LEU A 164 7.18 -3.56 15.73
CA LEU A 164 8.63 -3.44 15.94
C LEU A 164 9.43 -3.95 14.73
N LEU A 165 8.99 -5.06 14.12
CA LEU A 165 9.62 -5.60 12.92
C LEU A 165 9.47 -4.64 11.74
N SER A 166 8.24 -4.18 11.48
CA SER A 166 7.95 -3.20 10.42
C SER A 166 8.74 -1.91 10.64
N TYR A 167 8.78 -1.38 11.86
CA TYR A 167 9.57 -0.20 12.21
C TYR A 167 11.05 -0.38 11.90
N THR A 168 11.64 -1.50 12.31
CA THR A 168 13.06 -1.80 12.09
C THR A 168 13.35 -1.90 10.59
N LEU A 169 12.54 -2.68 9.85
CA LEU A 169 12.74 -2.89 8.42
C LEU A 169 12.52 -1.60 7.62
N ASN A 170 11.48 -0.83 7.92
CA ASN A 170 11.22 0.44 7.25
C ASN A 170 12.29 1.49 7.57
N THR A 171 12.77 1.56 8.81
CA THR A 171 13.89 2.45 9.17
C THR A 171 15.14 2.11 8.36
N ILE A 172 15.51 0.83 8.28
CA ILE A 172 16.65 0.38 7.48
C ILE A 172 16.43 0.65 5.99
N GLY A 173 15.24 0.34 5.47
CA GLY A 173 14.90 0.54 4.06
C GLY A 173 14.96 2.01 3.65
N ILE A 174 14.38 2.91 4.44
CA ILE A 174 14.44 4.35 4.21
C ILE A 174 15.88 4.85 4.34
N TYR A 175 16.63 4.40 5.35
CA TYR A 175 18.04 4.78 5.50
C TYR A 175 18.88 4.39 4.28
N LEU A 176 18.74 3.15 3.79
CA LEU A 176 19.46 2.66 2.61
C LEU A 176 19.03 3.39 1.33
N LEU A 177 17.74 3.68 1.18
CA LEU A 177 17.22 4.45 0.06
C LEU A 177 17.87 5.84 0.02
N LEU A 178 17.83 6.56 1.14
CA LEU A 178 18.38 7.91 1.23
C LEU A 178 19.90 7.92 1.10
N LEU A 179 20.58 6.96 1.71
CA LEU A 179 22.02 6.80 1.56
C LEU A 179 22.40 6.53 0.11
N GLY A 180 21.66 5.65 -0.59
CA GLY A 180 21.86 5.37 -2.00
C GLY A 180 21.68 6.61 -2.88
N ILE A 181 20.66 7.42 -2.61
CA ILE A 181 20.45 8.69 -3.33
C ILE A 181 21.60 9.67 -3.04
N SER A 182 22.01 9.80 -1.78
CA SER A 182 23.09 10.74 -1.40
C SER A 182 24.45 10.39 -2.00
N LEU A 183 24.68 9.13 -2.39
CA LEU A 183 25.89 8.70 -3.08
C LEU A 183 25.87 8.99 -4.59
N LEU A 184 24.69 9.25 -5.16
CA LEU A 184 24.49 9.49 -6.59
C LEU A 184 24.50 10.98 -6.97
N THR A 185 24.33 11.87 -5.99
CA THR A 185 24.33 13.35 -6.12
C THR A 185 25.60 13.94 -5.56
#